data_AF-A0AAI8T5K5-F1
#
_entry.id   AF-A0AAI8T5K5-F1
#
_cell.length_a   1.000
_cell.length_b   1.000
_cell.length_c   1.000
_cell.angle_alpha   90.00
_cell.angle_beta   90.00
_cell.angle_gamma   90.00
#
_symmetry.space_group_name_H-M   'P 1'
#
loop_
_entity.id
_entity.type
_entity.pdbx_description
1 polymer ?
#
loop_
_entity_poly.entity_id
_entity_poly.type
_entity_poly.pdbx_seq_one_letter_code
_entity_poly.pdbx_strand_id
1 'polypeptide(L)' 'MPSPARDDALPPSGLMELEAGATTGADHGEKSARRTAQCNGYRERDWKTRPGTGDLRIPKLTAEGPLHDAGNHQPDE' A
#
# COMPACT_ATOMS: atom_id res chain seq x y z
N MET A 1 -7.12 24.48 27.01
CA MET A 1 -8.12 23.67 26.28
C MET A 1 -7.62 23.49 24.85
N PRO A 2 -7.08 22.34 24.43
CA PRO A 2 -6.83 22.09 23.01
C PRO A 2 -8.16 21.78 22.30
N SER A 3 -8.38 22.41 21.15
CA SER A 3 -9.59 22.29 20.33
C SER A 3 -9.83 20.84 19.84
N PRO A 4 -11.09 20.38 19.71
CA PRO A 4 -11.39 19.10 19.08
C PRO A 4 -11.17 19.21 17.58
N ALA A 5 -10.00 18.77 17.11
CA ALA A 5 -9.73 18.64 15.69
C ALA A 5 -10.63 17.54 15.11
N ARG A 6 -11.59 17.97 14.30
CA ARG A 6 -11.96 17.42 12.98
C ARG A 6 -12.00 15.89 12.90
N ASP A 7 -13.23 15.38 12.95
CA ASP A 7 -13.86 14.49 11.96
C ASP A 7 -12.96 13.43 11.30
N ASP A 8 -13.38 12.17 11.41
CA ASP A 8 -12.86 10.89 10.91
C ASP A 8 -12.48 10.81 9.40
N ALA A 9 -11.89 11.85 8.83
CA ALA A 9 -11.19 11.79 7.57
C ALA A 9 -9.89 11.01 7.80
N LEU A 10 -9.94 9.71 7.47
CA LEU A 10 -8.75 8.88 7.35
C LEU A 10 -7.67 9.69 6.62
N PRO A 11 -6.47 9.87 7.20
CA PRO A 11 -5.40 10.56 6.53
C PRO A 11 -5.20 9.94 5.14
N PRO A 12 -4.76 10.70 4.11
CA PRO A 12 -4.59 10.19 2.75
C PRO A 12 -3.72 8.93 2.67
N SER A 13 -2.95 8.63 3.72
CA SER A 13 -2.27 7.35 3.90
C SER A 13 -3.19 6.12 3.86
N GLY A 14 -4.42 6.18 4.37
CA GLY A 14 -5.34 5.03 4.36
C GLY A 14 -5.89 4.71 2.96
N LEU A 15 -6.18 5.73 2.15
CA LEU A 15 -6.57 5.53 0.75
C LEU A 15 -5.40 5.01 -0.09
N MET A 16 -4.19 5.52 0.16
CA MET A 16 -2.99 5.03 -0.51
C MET A 16 -2.65 3.57 -0.17
N GLU A 17 -2.94 3.13 1.05
CA GLU A 17 -2.75 1.73 1.46
C GLU A 17 -3.72 0.80 0.72
N LEU A 18 -5.00 1.20 0.62
CA LEU A 18 -6.01 0.46 -0.15
C LEU A 18 -5.63 0.36 -1.64
N GLU A 19 -5.22 1.48 -2.25
CA GLU A 19 -4.79 1.50 -3.65
C GLU A 19 -3.51 0.67 -3.88
N ALA A 20 -2.59 0.66 -2.91
CA ALA A 20 -1.40 -0.17 -2.97
C ALA A 20 -1.78 -1.65 -3.01
N GLY A 21 -2.64 -2.13 -2.10
CA GLY A 21 -3.11 -3.53 -2.09
C GLY A 21 -3.80 -3.94 -3.39
N ALA A 22 -4.66 -3.07 -3.94
CA ALA A 22 -5.31 -3.29 -5.23
C ALA A 22 -4.30 -3.38 -6.40
N THR A 23 -3.23 -2.57 -6.35
CA THR A 23 -2.19 -2.54 -7.38
C THR A 23 -1.24 -3.73 -7.28
N THR A 24 -0.88 -4.15 -6.06
CA THR A 24 0.03 -5.28 -5.81
C THR A 24 -0.67 -6.63 -5.93
N GLY A 25 -2.01 -6.66 -5.90
CA GLY A 25 -2.81 -7.89 -5.93
C GLY A 25 -2.81 -8.66 -4.62
N ALA A 26 -2.41 -7.98 -3.52
CA ALA A 26 -2.32 -8.55 -2.18
C ALA A 26 -2.09 -7.44 -1.15
N ASP A 27 -2.73 -7.56 0.02
CA ASP A 27 -2.58 -6.60 1.12
C ASP A 27 -1.18 -6.62 1.74
N HIS A 28 -0.88 -5.61 2.57
CA HIS A 28 0.41 -5.49 3.24
C HIS A 28 0.66 -6.69 4.18
N GLY A 29 1.72 -7.46 3.90
CA GLY A 29 2.09 -8.64 4.69
C GLY A 29 1.32 -9.93 4.37
N GLU A 30 0.32 -9.88 3.49
CA GLU A 30 -0.36 -11.08 2.98
C GLU A 30 0.63 -11.96 2.21
N LYS A 31 0.41 -13.27 2.04
CA LYS A 31 1.21 -14.08 1.09
C LYS A 31 0.30 -14.48 -0.06
N SER A 32 0.56 -13.95 -1.25
CA SER A 32 -0.24 -14.22 -2.44
C SER A 32 0.66 -14.61 -3.60
N ALA A 33 0.35 -15.73 -4.26
CA ALA A 33 1.05 -16.18 -5.46
C ALA A 33 0.81 -15.25 -6.67
N ARG A 34 -0.23 -14.41 -6.61
CA ARG A 34 -0.55 -13.42 -7.64
C ARG A 34 0.11 -12.05 -7.37
N ARG A 35 0.86 -11.91 -6.28
CA ARG A 35 1.50 -10.64 -5.94
C ARG A 35 2.49 -10.22 -7.05
N THR A 36 2.39 -8.97 -7.47
CA THR A 36 3.25 -8.38 -8.51
C THR A 36 4.30 -7.43 -7.95
N ALA A 37 4.06 -6.88 -6.75
CA ALA A 37 4.98 -5.96 -6.08
C ALA A 37 4.76 -5.97 -4.56
N GLN A 38 5.80 -5.62 -3.80
CA GLN A 38 5.76 -5.46 -2.35
C GLN A 38 5.76 -4.00 -1.94
N CYS A 39 4.99 -3.67 -0.91
CA CYS A 39 5.06 -2.37 -0.24
C CYS A 39 6.08 -2.44 0.90
N ASN A 40 7.29 -1.91 0.67
CA ASN A 40 8.41 -1.96 1.62
C ASN A 40 8.49 -0.68 2.47
N GLY A 41 7.34 -0.24 2.98
CA GLY A 41 7.20 0.96 3.79
C GLY A 41 6.88 2.22 2.99
N TYR A 42 7.01 3.38 3.65
CA TYR A 42 6.48 4.66 3.15
C TYR A 42 7.58 5.73 3.06
N ARG A 43 7.35 6.74 2.22
CA ARG A 43 8.09 8.01 2.22
C ARG A 43 7.14 9.14 2.54
N GLU A 44 7.54 10.01 3.46
CA GLU A 44 6.79 11.21 3.79
C GLU A 44 7.05 12.29 2.73
N ARG A 45 6.00 13.00 2.33
CA ARG A 45 6.06 14.13 1.41
C ARG A 45 5.02 15.15 1.80
N ASP A 46 5.42 16.41 1.86
CA ASP A 46 4.47 17.51 1.99
C ASP A 46 3.57 17.59 0.76
N TRP A 47 2.26 17.49 0.97
CA TRP A 47 1.27 17.73 -0.08
C TRP A 47 0.60 19.07 0.13
N LYS A 48 0.95 20.01 -0.74
CA LYS A 48 0.29 21.32 -0.83
C LYS A 48 -1.04 21.22 -1.58
N THR A 49 -2.10 21.66 -0.93
CA THR A 49 -3.44 21.81 -1.49
C THR A 49 -3.89 23.27 -1.32
N ARG A 50 -4.93 23.70 -2.04
CA ARG A 50 -5.47 25.07 -1.92
C ARG A 50 -5.79 25.50 -0.47
N PRO A 51 -6.38 24.64 0.39
CA PRO A 51 -6.63 25.00 1.79
C PRO A 51 -5.40 24.89 2.72
N GLY A 52 -4.27 24.30 2.29
CA GLY A 52 -3.07 24.18 3.12
C GLY A 52 -2.16 23.02 2.75
N THR A 53 -1.12 22.79 3.57
CA THR A 53 -0.19 21.66 3.43
C THR A 53 -0.59 20.55 4.40
N GLY A 54 -0.58 19.29 3.94
CA GLY A 54 -0.77 18.11 4.78
C GLY A 54 0.30 17.04 4.50
N ASP A 55 0.40 16.08 5.41
CA ASP A 55 1.38 15.00 5.33
C ASP A 55 0.89 13.87 4.43
N LEU A 56 1.66 13.53 3.40
CA LEU A 56 1.37 12.43 2.50
C LEU A 56 2.38 11.31 2.68
N ARG A 57 1.87 10.09 2.91
CA ARG A 57 2.70 8.88 3.03
C ARG A 57 2.61 8.08 1.74
N ILE A 58 3.63 8.17 0.91
CA ILE A 58 3.63 7.50 -0.39
C ILE A 58 4.24 6.09 -0.24
N PRO A 59 3.52 5.02 -0.62
CA PRO A 59 4.02 3.65 -0.60
C PRO A 59 5.28 3.47 -1.45
N LYS A 60 6.23 2.68 -0.97
CA LYS A 60 7.41 2.24 -1.72
C LYS A 60 7.15 0.86 -2.30
N LEU A 61 6.77 0.83 -3.58
CA LEU A 61 6.52 -0.41 -4.29
C LEU A 61 7.81 -0.94 -4.92
N THR A 62 8.13 -2.21 -4.63
CA THR A 62 9.23 -2.93 -5.24
C THR A 62 8.63 -4.06 -6.06
N ALA A 63 8.86 -4.06 -7.38
CA ALA A 63 8.39 -5.17 -8.22
C ALA A 63 9.02 -6.47 -7.72
N GLU A 64 8.17 -7.46 -7.46
CA GLU A 64 8.68 -8.81 -7.31
C GLU A 64 8.96 -9.28 -8.74
N GLY A 65 10.16 -9.81 -9.00
CA GLY A 65 10.41 -10.48 -10.28
C GLY A 65 9.33 -11.52 -10.54
N PRO A 66 9.09 -11.92 -11.81
CA PRO A 66 8.10 -12.95 -12.10
C PRO A 66 8.35 -14.11 -11.15
N LEU A 67 7.33 -14.43 -10.34
CA LEU A 67 7.35 -15.54 -9.42
C LEU A 67 7.95 -16.70 -10.20
N HIS A 68 9.19 -17.06 -9.87
CA HIS A 68 9.88 -18.16 -10.52
C HIS A 68 9.02 -19.35 -10.17
N ASP A 69 8.31 -19.86 -11.19
CA ASP A 69 7.41 -21.01 -11.18
C ASP A 69 7.73 -21.92 -10.00
N ALA A 70 7.13 -21.62 -8.85
CA ALA A 70 7.28 -22.45 -7.67
C ALA A 70 6.26 -23.54 -7.91
N GLY A 71 6.70 -24.51 -8.72
CA GLY A 71 5.95 -25.69 -9.11
C GLY A 71 5.12 -26.20 -7.94
N ASN A 72 3.83 -25.93 -8.03
CA ASN A 72 2.83 -26.61 -7.24
C ASN A 72 1.76 -27.11 -8.21
N HIS A 73 2.21 -27.84 -9.24
CA HIS A 73 1.40 -28.85 -9.87
C HIS A 73 1.38 -30.02 -8.89
N GLN A 74 0.26 -30.22 -8.21
CA GLN A 74 -0.01 -31.48 -7.53
C GLN A 74 0.22 -32.61 -8.55
N PRO A 75 1.03 -33.63 -8.26
CA PRO A 75 1.01 -34.83 -9.09
C PRO A 75 -0.37 -35.49 -8.90
N ASP A 76 -1.14 -35.56 -9.99
CA ASP A 76 -2.28 -36.46 -10.09
C ASP A 76 -1.73 -37.89 -10.31
N GLU A 77 -1.56 -38.66 -9.23
CA GLU A 77 -1.64 -40.14 -9.21
C GLU A 77 -2.27 -40.63 -7.90
#